data_AF-A0A166YDX4-F1
#
_entry.id   AF-A0A166YDX4-F1
#
_cell.length_a   1.000
_cell.length_b   1.000
_cell.length_c   1.000
_cell.angle_alpha   90.00
_cell.angle_beta   90.00
_cell.angle_gamma   90.00
#
_symmetry.space_group_name_H-M   'P 1'
#
loop_
_entity.id
_entity.type
_entity.pdbx_description
1 polymer ?
#
loop_
_entity_poly.entity_id
_entity_poly.type
_entity_poly.pdbx_seq_one_letter_code
_entity_poly.pdbx_strand_id
1 'polypeptide(L)'
;MSSSTETPRPQPASKPAQEVPSEPAAPAATASQQGQGQGQGPEQKKWQSNGNKPNGNKRGFQGQGGRGKDKQRKSKRERNITEGSSEEVLAADVQALIASRKESLPEPAAAEAGAEAKEGDAEAAAEPAPSQPLPAPFTEIEVEVLALSSTGDGLAVHAGSPPTQIYVVPFVAPGDVAKVKVIRHFPSESYSMADYLSVVTPGPLRDDTRVNCKYFTQCSGCQFQMLDYGTQLAHKRTIVEKAYRNFSNLNPELVPEVAETIGSPLQYGYRTKLTPHFDGPPGHNKRNKPRQPLDRVPEVGFNVKGRRVVLDIEDCPIGTDAVRLGMKRERSRIAREFGNYTKGATILLRESTKRYPKKVLGGDAAAAAAGAGQEQEQPPAETPSDAIRVDTDTHTDVKTCLSEAGAMSTEYIGRYLFTNPANSFFQNNNSILPTFTGYIRDRVMPPAGPNRDRIKYLIDAYSGSGLFTITLASLFQGSTGIDIAKDSIECARKNAKLNDLPESQCNFLAADAPQLFKQVTYPADETVVVIDPPRKGCDNDFLSQLLRFGPRRVVYVSCNVHTQARDVGVLVRGDGGDGTKYEIESLVGFDFFPQTGHVEGVAVLNRVENTA
;
A
#
# COMPACT_ATOMS: atom_id res chain seq x y z
N MET A 1 62.91 46.55 -8.25
CA MET A 1 62.45 47.95 -8.16
C MET A 1 60.94 47.95 -8.16
N SER A 2 60.41 48.54 -7.11
CA SER A 2 59.02 48.70 -6.72
C SER A 2 58.21 49.48 -7.76
N SER A 3 56.91 49.19 -7.91
CA SER A 3 55.90 50.12 -7.40
C SER A 3 54.52 49.48 -7.40
N SER A 4 54.01 49.33 -6.19
CA SER A 4 52.61 49.22 -5.83
C SER A 4 51.82 50.42 -6.38
N THR A 5 50.61 50.19 -6.87
CA THR A 5 49.57 51.21 -6.95
C THR A 5 48.32 50.66 -6.28
N GLU A 6 48.09 51.15 -5.05
CA GLU A 6 46.85 51.03 -4.29
C GLU A 6 45.68 51.65 -5.06
N THR A 7 44.52 51.03 -4.97
CA THR A 7 43.23 51.64 -5.33
C THR A 7 42.31 51.58 -4.12
N PRO A 8 41.51 52.63 -3.83
CA PRO A 8 41.00 52.90 -2.49
C PRO A 8 39.68 52.17 -2.17
N ARG A 9 39.46 51.90 -0.88
CA ARG A 9 38.15 51.52 -0.32
C ARG A 9 37.10 52.63 -0.52
N PRO A 10 35.86 52.30 -0.91
CA PRO A 10 34.71 53.14 -0.68
C PRO A 10 34.09 52.86 0.70
N GLN A 11 33.79 53.93 1.44
CA GLN A 11 32.96 53.97 2.65
C GLN A 11 31.46 53.80 2.32
N PRO A 12 30.59 53.50 3.32
CA PRO A 12 29.27 52.92 3.09
C PRO A 12 28.22 53.98 2.76
N ALA A 13 27.39 53.72 1.75
CA ALA A 13 26.25 54.55 1.39
C ALA A 13 24.92 53.96 1.89
N SER A 14 24.08 54.88 2.33
CA SER A 14 22.83 54.83 3.09
C SER A 14 21.67 54.00 2.51
N LYS A 15 20.84 53.48 3.43
CA LYS A 15 19.51 52.90 3.18
C LYS A 15 18.60 53.86 2.40
N PRO A 16 17.84 53.39 1.40
CA PRO A 16 16.68 54.10 0.89
C PRO A 16 15.40 53.69 1.66
N ALA A 17 14.51 54.66 1.77
CA ALA A 17 13.27 54.67 2.53
C ALA A 17 12.16 53.78 1.92
N GLN A 18 11.22 53.44 2.79
CA GLN A 18 9.97 52.73 2.49
C GLN A 18 9.09 53.55 1.54
N GLU A 19 8.58 52.90 0.49
CA GLU A 19 7.43 53.36 -0.29
C GLU A 19 6.27 52.38 -0.11
N VAL A 20 5.11 52.95 0.24
CA VAL A 20 3.81 52.30 0.38
C VAL A 20 3.05 52.44 -0.95
N PRO A 21 2.37 51.38 -1.44
CA PRO A 21 1.26 51.56 -2.37
C PRO A 21 -0.08 51.04 -1.81
N SER A 22 -1.00 52.00 -1.65
CA SER A 22 -2.45 52.03 -1.93
C SER A 22 -3.29 50.73 -2.02
N GLU A 23 -4.37 50.68 -1.21
CA GLU A 23 -5.60 49.91 -1.49
C GLU A 23 -6.29 50.39 -2.79
N PRO A 24 -7.06 49.53 -3.49
CA PRO A 24 -8.51 49.57 -3.28
C PRO A 24 -9.30 48.24 -3.43
N ALA A 25 -10.48 48.26 -2.79
CA ALA A 25 -11.79 47.71 -3.15
C ALA A 25 -12.08 46.19 -3.01
N ALA A 26 -12.89 45.88 -2.00
CA ALA A 26 -13.71 44.69 -1.90
C ALA A 26 -14.92 44.74 -2.87
N PRO A 27 -15.39 43.60 -3.41
CA PRO A 27 -16.75 43.48 -3.89
C PRO A 27 -17.64 42.66 -2.95
N ALA A 28 -18.88 43.15 -2.89
CA ALA A 28 -19.94 42.85 -1.95
C ALA A 28 -20.57 41.45 -2.08
N ALA A 29 -20.95 40.91 -0.92
CA ALA A 29 -21.96 39.88 -0.79
C ALA A 29 -23.34 40.49 -1.11
N THR A 30 -24.00 39.96 -2.14
CA THR A 30 -25.40 40.29 -2.44
C THR A 30 -26.30 39.16 -1.97
N ALA A 31 -27.07 39.47 -0.92
CA ALA A 31 -28.30 38.78 -0.58
C ALA A 31 -29.43 39.33 -1.47
N SER A 32 -30.22 38.47 -2.09
CA SER A 32 -31.46 38.83 -2.77
C SER A 32 -32.66 38.23 -2.03
N GLN A 33 -33.53 39.10 -1.51
CA GLN A 33 -34.84 38.77 -0.97
C GLN A 33 -35.95 39.00 -2.02
N GLN A 34 -36.91 38.06 -2.01
CA GLN A 34 -38.34 38.18 -2.24
C GLN A 34 -38.92 38.44 -3.65
N GLY A 35 -39.65 37.44 -4.13
CA GLY A 35 -40.83 37.58 -4.99
C GLY A 35 -41.93 36.62 -4.49
N GLN A 36 -43.11 37.15 -4.20
CA GLN A 36 -44.27 36.48 -3.60
C GLN A 36 -45.03 35.60 -4.62
N GLY A 37 -45.59 34.49 -4.15
CA GLY A 37 -46.56 33.67 -4.87
C GLY A 37 -47.29 32.73 -3.91
N GLN A 38 -48.61 32.89 -3.81
CA GLN A 38 -49.53 32.30 -2.83
C GLN A 38 -49.75 30.79 -3.03
N GLY A 39 -50.03 30.04 -1.94
CA GLY A 39 -50.57 28.67 -2.03
C GLY A 39 -50.45 27.82 -0.75
N GLN A 40 -51.40 28.00 0.17
CA GLN A 40 -52.00 27.07 1.16
C GLN A 40 -51.19 25.84 1.66
N GLY A 41 -51.02 25.76 3.01
CA GLY A 41 -50.54 24.57 3.74
C GLY A 41 -51.62 23.46 3.91
N PRO A 42 -51.44 22.46 4.81
CA PRO A 42 -51.10 22.74 6.21
C PRO A 42 -50.17 21.75 6.96
N GLU A 43 -49.85 22.19 8.18
CA GLU A 43 -49.66 21.45 9.44
C GLU A 43 -48.27 20.97 9.93
N GLN A 44 -47.78 21.77 10.88
CA GLN A 44 -46.74 21.50 11.87
C GLN A 44 -47.23 20.56 12.98
N LYS A 45 -46.32 19.76 13.56
CA LYS A 45 -46.28 19.58 15.02
C LYS A 45 -44.85 19.75 15.54
N LYS A 46 -44.67 20.84 16.29
CA LYS A 46 -43.56 21.16 17.22
C LYS A 46 -43.38 20.04 18.23
N TRP A 47 -42.18 19.86 18.77
CA TRP A 47 -42.02 19.65 20.22
C TRP A 47 -40.69 20.25 20.71
N GLN A 48 -40.79 21.02 21.79
CA GLN A 48 -39.75 21.83 22.41
C GLN A 48 -38.92 21.00 23.39
N SER A 49 -37.64 21.36 23.50
CA SER A 49 -36.74 20.91 24.56
C SER A 49 -37.10 21.58 25.89
N ASN A 50 -37.05 20.85 26.99
CA ASN A 50 -36.58 21.39 28.26
C ASN A 50 -35.91 20.31 29.09
N GLY A 51 -34.72 20.64 29.60
CA GLY A 51 -33.90 19.77 30.41
C GLY A 51 -34.36 19.71 31.86
N ASN A 52 -34.01 18.61 32.53
CA ASN A 52 -33.48 18.65 33.88
C ASN A 52 -32.84 17.29 34.22
N LYS A 53 -31.64 17.30 34.82
CA LYS A 53 -31.10 16.18 35.60
C LYS A 53 -31.41 16.46 37.07
N PRO A 54 -31.56 15.43 37.92
CA PRO A 54 -30.41 15.13 38.80
C PRO A 54 -30.17 13.63 39.07
N ASN A 55 -28.99 13.39 39.65
CA ASN A 55 -28.37 12.13 40.08
C ASN A 55 -29.27 11.17 40.88
N GLY A 56 -29.00 9.87 40.72
CA GLY A 56 -29.49 8.83 41.62
C GLY A 56 -28.79 7.48 41.39
N ASN A 57 -27.82 7.17 42.24
CA ASN A 57 -27.11 5.90 42.33
C ASN A 57 -28.07 4.80 42.81
N LYS A 58 -28.20 3.65 42.13
CA LYS A 58 -28.71 2.39 42.74
C LYS A 58 -28.44 1.16 41.87
N ARG A 59 -27.93 0.13 42.54
CA ARG A 59 -27.63 -1.22 42.07
C ARG A 59 -28.91 -2.03 41.80
N GLY A 60 -28.79 -2.97 40.87
CA GLY A 60 -29.39 -4.32 40.95
C GLY A 60 -30.77 -4.52 40.33
N PHE A 61 -30.82 -5.19 39.18
CA PHE A 61 -31.87 -6.19 38.94
C PHE A 61 -31.39 -7.28 37.97
N GLN A 62 -31.45 -8.52 38.44
CA GLN A 62 -31.28 -9.74 37.66
C GLN A 62 -32.47 -9.90 36.71
N GLY A 63 -32.20 -10.16 35.44
CA GLY A 63 -33.17 -10.66 34.47
C GLY A 63 -32.52 -11.75 33.66
N GLN A 64 -32.79 -13.01 34.02
CA GLN A 64 -32.48 -14.18 33.22
C GLN A 64 -33.26 -14.13 31.91
N GLY A 65 -32.56 -14.36 30.79
CA GLY A 65 -33.13 -14.50 29.46
C GLY A 65 -32.06 -15.05 28.53
N GLY A 66 -31.90 -16.37 28.52
CA GLY A 66 -30.86 -17.08 27.79
C GLY A 66 -30.99 -16.94 26.27
N ARG A 67 -29.84 -16.75 25.63
CA ARG A 67 -29.52 -17.23 24.28
C ARG A 67 -28.00 -17.42 24.24
N GLY A 68 -27.56 -18.63 24.57
CA GLY A 68 -26.17 -19.05 24.40
C GLY A 68 -25.79 -18.91 22.94
N LYS A 69 -24.91 -17.96 22.63
CA LYS A 69 -24.17 -17.99 21.37
C LYS A 69 -23.10 -19.06 21.54
N ASP A 70 -23.30 -20.21 20.92
CA ASP A 70 -22.23 -21.17 20.65
C ASP A 70 -21.15 -20.44 19.84
N LYS A 71 -20.16 -19.90 20.55
CA LYS A 71 -18.87 -19.60 19.94
C LYS A 71 -18.25 -20.95 19.64
N GLN A 72 -18.40 -21.43 18.40
CA GLN A 72 -17.60 -22.53 17.89
C GLN A 72 -16.13 -22.25 18.25
N ARG A 73 -15.59 -23.06 19.17
CA ARG A 73 -14.18 -23.02 19.54
C ARG A 73 -13.40 -23.49 18.32
N LYS A 74 -12.75 -22.55 17.63
CA LYS A 74 -11.77 -22.85 16.57
C LYS A 74 -10.87 -24.01 17.02
N SER A 75 -10.73 -25.02 16.17
CA SER A 75 -9.87 -26.17 16.42
C SER A 75 -8.42 -25.72 16.67
N LYS A 76 -7.61 -26.54 17.35
CA LYS A 76 -6.19 -26.23 17.61
C LYS A 76 -5.41 -26.01 16.30
N ARG A 77 -5.88 -26.60 15.19
CA ARG A 77 -5.34 -26.46 13.82
C ARG A 77 -5.75 -25.14 13.15
N GLU A 78 -6.96 -24.64 13.38
CA GLU A 78 -7.41 -23.30 12.91
C GLU A 78 -6.82 -22.13 13.71
N ARG A 79 -6.38 -22.39 14.95
CA ARG A 79 -5.60 -21.43 15.74
C ARG A 79 -4.13 -21.31 15.30
N ASN A 80 -3.66 -22.25 14.49
CA ASN A 80 -2.30 -22.29 13.95
C ASN A 80 -2.21 -21.77 12.51
N ILE A 81 -3.26 -21.12 11.98
CA ILE A 81 -3.16 -20.44 10.69
C ILE A 81 -2.41 -19.13 10.92
N THR A 82 -1.14 -19.14 10.53
CA THR A 82 -0.18 -18.02 10.49
C THR A 82 -0.78 -16.84 9.72
N GLU A 83 -0.94 -15.69 10.37
CA GLU A 83 -1.68 -14.55 9.81
C GLU A 83 -0.80 -13.59 8.97
N GLY A 84 0.27 -14.05 8.32
CA GLY A 84 1.06 -13.26 7.33
C GLY A 84 1.39 -11.83 7.77
N SER A 85 1.50 -11.59 9.07
CA SER A 85 1.64 -10.25 9.64
C SER A 85 3.09 -9.79 9.54
N SER A 86 3.33 -8.47 9.61
CA SER A 86 4.71 -7.95 9.55
C SER A 86 5.61 -8.52 10.65
N GLU A 87 5.05 -8.83 11.82
CA GLU A 87 5.79 -9.44 12.93
C GLU A 87 6.15 -10.90 12.64
N GLU A 88 5.21 -11.71 12.14
CA GLU A 88 5.47 -13.11 11.77
C GLU A 88 6.45 -13.22 10.59
N VAL A 89 6.31 -12.35 9.60
CA VAL A 89 7.21 -12.27 8.45
C VAL A 89 8.63 -11.95 8.90
N LEU A 90 8.78 -10.94 9.76
CA LEU A 90 10.08 -10.59 10.33
C LEU A 90 10.67 -11.73 11.17
N ALA A 91 9.85 -12.39 12.00
CA ALA A 91 10.29 -13.52 12.80
C ALA A 91 10.79 -14.67 11.92
N ALA A 92 10.10 -14.99 10.81
CA ALA A 92 10.53 -16.02 9.87
C ALA A 92 11.89 -15.68 9.23
N ASP A 93 12.11 -14.43 8.82
CA ASP A 93 13.38 -13.98 8.27
C ASP A 93 14.52 -14.01 9.31
N VAL A 94 14.25 -13.60 10.55
CA VAL A 94 15.21 -13.67 11.66
C VAL A 94 15.62 -15.11 11.92
N GLN A 95 14.67 -16.03 12.02
CA GLN A 95 14.95 -17.45 12.26
C GLN A 95 15.73 -18.09 11.10
N ALA A 96 15.39 -17.74 9.85
CA ALA A 96 16.14 -18.19 8.68
C ALA A 96 17.59 -17.71 8.69
N LEU A 97 17.83 -16.44 9.05
CA LEU A 97 19.18 -15.91 9.18
C LEU A 97 19.97 -16.62 10.29
N ILE A 98 19.36 -16.84 11.46
CA ILE A 98 19.99 -17.58 12.55
C ILE A 98 20.36 -19.01 12.10
N ALA A 99 19.46 -19.70 11.41
CA ALA A 99 19.69 -21.06 10.92
C ALA A 99 20.88 -21.11 9.94
N SER A 100 20.89 -20.24 8.92
CA SER A 100 21.98 -20.17 7.93
C SER A 100 23.35 -19.91 8.55
N ARG A 101 23.38 -19.17 9.66
CA ARG A 101 24.63 -18.87 10.37
C ARG A 101 25.12 -20.05 11.22
N LYS A 102 24.22 -20.84 11.79
CA LYS A 102 24.59 -22.06 12.53
C LYS A 102 25.27 -23.08 11.62
N GLU A 103 24.81 -23.20 10.37
CA GLU A 103 25.41 -24.08 9.36
C GLU A 103 26.82 -23.61 8.92
N SER A 104 27.10 -22.30 9.05
CA SER A 104 28.39 -21.70 8.67
C SER A 104 29.45 -21.68 9.80
N LEU A 105 29.10 -22.08 11.02
CA LEU A 105 30.04 -22.13 12.15
C LEU A 105 30.62 -23.56 12.27
N PRO A 106 31.96 -23.72 12.38
CA PRO A 106 32.56 -25.04 12.59
C PRO A 106 32.08 -25.65 13.91
N GLU A 107 31.74 -26.94 13.91
CA GLU A 107 31.40 -27.67 15.13
C GLU A 107 32.53 -27.51 16.16
N PRO A 108 32.22 -27.29 17.45
CA PRO A 108 33.25 -27.30 18.47
C PRO A 108 33.91 -28.69 18.47
N ALA A 109 35.23 -28.71 18.32
CA ALA A 109 36.03 -29.93 18.30
C ALA A 109 35.62 -30.84 19.47
N ALA A 110 35.07 -32.01 19.14
CA ALA A 110 34.80 -33.05 20.10
C ALA A 110 36.12 -33.42 20.77
N ALA A 111 36.25 -33.07 22.04
CA ALA A 111 37.37 -33.51 22.86
C ALA A 111 37.33 -35.04 22.93
N GLU A 112 38.34 -35.68 22.35
CA GLU A 112 38.63 -37.08 22.61
C GLU A 112 38.86 -37.28 24.11
N ALA A 113 38.01 -38.11 24.73
CA ALA A 113 38.32 -38.78 25.98
C ALA A 113 37.54 -40.10 26.04
N GLY A 114 38.25 -41.19 25.75
CA GLY A 114 37.78 -42.52 26.12
C GLY A 114 37.86 -42.71 27.63
N ALA A 115 36.78 -43.18 28.24
CA ALA A 115 36.78 -44.00 29.45
C ALA A 115 35.36 -44.53 29.72
N GLU A 116 35.26 -45.84 29.91
CA GLU A 116 34.06 -46.54 30.35
C GLU A 116 33.63 -46.07 31.76
N ALA A 117 32.37 -45.70 31.96
CA ALA A 117 31.74 -45.61 33.29
C ALA A 117 30.22 -45.79 33.23
N LYS A 118 29.70 -46.46 34.25
CA LYS A 118 28.37 -47.05 34.40
C LYS A 118 27.22 -46.05 34.50
N GLU A 119 26.04 -46.54 34.11
CA GLU A 119 24.72 -45.98 34.40
C GLU A 119 24.48 -45.77 35.91
N GLY A 120 24.07 -44.55 36.28
CA GLY A 120 23.57 -44.23 37.62
C GLY A 120 23.61 -42.74 37.96
N ASP A 121 22.43 -42.17 38.23
CA ASP A 121 22.14 -40.92 38.95
C ASP A 121 22.21 -39.55 38.23
N ALA A 122 20.99 -39.06 37.96
CA ALA A 122 20.43 -37.72 38.25
C ALA A 122 21.18 -36.42 37.91
N GLU A 123 20.50 -35.62 37.08
CA GLU A 123 20.41 -34.15 37.11
C GLU A 123 21.68 -33.35 37.44
N ALA A 124 22.47 -33.08 36.39
CA ALA A 124 23.15 -31.81 36.26
C ALA A 124 23.13 -31.41 34.78
N ALA A 125 22.12 -30.63 34.39
CA ALA A 125 22.15 -29.92 33.12
C ALA A 125 23.40 -29.03 33.13
N ALA A 126 24.33 -29.29 32.21
CA ALA A 126 25.49 -28.45 32.00
C ALA A 126 25.02 -27.00 31.84
N GLU A 127 25.53 -26.11 32.68
CA GLU A 127 25.26 -24.68 32.56
C GLU A 127 25.69 -24.20 31.17
N PRO A 128 24.80 -23.54 30.40
CA PRO A 128 25.22 -22.92 29.16
C PRO A 128 26.25 -21.84 29.48
N ALA A 129 27.31 -21.77 28.67
CA ALA A 129 28.33 -20.73 28.74
C ALA A 129 27.69 -19.34 28.93
N PRO A 130 28.28 -18.43 29.72
CA PRO A 130 27.66 -17.16 30.06
C PRO A 130 27.31 -16.41 28.79
N SER A 131 26.01 -16.33 28.50
CA SER A 131 25.49 -15.57 27.37
C SER A 131 25.95 -14.14 27.52
N GLN A 132 26.72 -13.61 26.56
CA GLN A 132 27.11 -12.21 26.62
C GLN A 132 25.84 -11.35 26.80
N PRO A 133 25.81 -10.45 27.81
CA PRO A 133 24.61 -9.68 28.09
C PRO A 133 24.29 -8.78 26.90
N LEU A 134 23.01 -8.67 26.57
CA LEU A 134 22.57 -7.76 25.51
C LEU A 134 22.89 -6.31 25.91
N PRO A 135 23.31 -5.46 24.96
CA PRO A 135 23.51 -4.03 25.20
C PRO A 135 22.23 -3.41 25.78
N ALA A 136 22.36 -2.56 26.79
CA ALA A 136 21.20 -1.94 27.41
C ALA A 136 20.39 -1.12 26.38
N PRO A 137 19.05 -1.03 26.51
CA PRO A 137 18.26 -0.13 25.67
C PRO A 137 18.79 1.30 25.70
N PHE A 138 18.68 1.98 24.56
CA PHE A 138 19.18 3.31 24.26
C PHE A 138 20.70 3.46 24.17
N THR A 139 21.46 2.36 24.23
CA THR A 139 22.90 2.36 23.92
C THR A 139 23.14 2.47 22.42
N GLU A 140 24.26 3.12 22.06
CA GLU A 140 24.75 3.19 20.69
C GLU A 140 25.78 2.09 20.48
N ILE A 141 25.60 1.28 19.44
CA ILE A 141 26.48 0.17 19.07
C ILE A 141 26.74 0.20 17.57
N GLU A 142 27.80 -0.49 17.14
CA GLU A 142 28.06 -0.75 15.73
C GLU A 142 27.58 -2.16 15.37
N VAL A 143 26.86 -2.29 14.27
CA VAL A 143 26.32 -3.57 13.80
C VAL A 143 26.69 -3.80 12.34
N GLU A 144 26.95 -5.05 12.00
CA GLU A 144 27.21 -5.50 10.63
C GLU A 144 25.92 -6.03 10.03
N VAL A 145 25.49 -5.48 8.90
CA VAL A 145 24.23 -5.84 8.24
C VAL A 145 24.47 -7.01 7.30
N LEU A 146 23.77 -8.12 7.53
CA LEU A 146 23.97 -9.36 6.76
C LEU A 146 22.95 -9.54 5.65
N ALA A 147 21.71 -9.08 5.85
CA ALA A 147 20.61 -9.30 4.92
C ALA A 147 19.56 -8.21 5.02
N LEU A 148 18.67 -8.15 4.03
CA LEU A 148 17.41 -7.41 4.11
C LEU A 148 16.29 -8.37 4.50
N SER A 149 15.44 -7.94 5.43
CA SER A 149 14.18 -8.62 5.73
C SER A 149 13.13 -8.34 4.66
N SER A 150 12.10 -9.17 4.64
CA SER A 150 10.94 -9.03 3.76
C SER A 150 10.07 -7.81 4.13
N THR A 151 10.25 -7.25 5.33
CA THR A 151 9.61 -5.99 5.75
C THR A 151 10.40 -4.74 5.31
N GLY A 152 11.59 -4.93 4.74
CA GLY A 152 12.43 -3.89 4.16
C GLY A 152 13.45 -3.27 5.12
N ASP A 153 13.57 -3.76 6.35
CA ASP A 153 14.62 -3.37 7.29
C ASP A 153 15.81 -4.35 7.22
N GLY A 154 17.02 -3.87 7.49
CA GLY A 154 18.22 -4.71 7.55
C GLY A 154 18.25 -5.62 8.78
N LEU A 155 18.82 -6.80 8.60
CA LEU A 155 19.08 -7.78 9.66
C LEU A 155 20.57 -7.81 9.92
N ALA A 156 20.95 -7.36 11.11
CA ALA A 156 22.31 -7.09 11.48
C ALA A 156 22.75 -7.87 12.73
N VAL A 157 24.05 -7.93 12.95
CA VAL A 157 24.69 -8.65 14.04
C VAL A 157 25.62 -7.73 14.79
N HIS A 158 25.79 -7.99 16.08
CA HIS A 158 26.69 -7.26 16.95
C HIS A 158 27.70 -8.23 17.56
N ALA A 159 28.99 -7.93 17.47
CA ALA A 159 30.06 -8.81 17.94
C ALA A 159 29.99 -9.07 19.45
N GLY A 160 29.54 -8.09 20.25
CA GLY A 160 29.38 -8.20 21.70
C GLY A 160 28.04 -8.80 22.13
N SER A 161 27.38 -9.60 21.30
CA SER A 161 26.07 -10.20 21.59
C SER A 161 26.01 -11.65 21.13
N PRO A 162 25.09 -12.47 21.67
CA PRO A 162 24.96 -13.85 21.25
C PRO A 162 24.82 -13.97 19.73
N PRO A 163 25.45 -14.96 19.07
CA PRO A 163 25.35 -15.11 17.61
C PRO A 163 23.91 -15.27 17.11
N THR A 164 23.00 -15.76 17.96
CA THR A 164 21.57 -15.89 17.65
C THR A 164 20.79 -14.59 17.76
N GLN A 165 21.37 -13.52 18.32
CA GLN A 165 20.71 -12.23 18.46
C GLN A 165 20.81 -11.43 17.16
N ILE A 166 19.67 -11.10 16.57
CA ILE A 166 19.59 -10.25 15.38
C ILE A 166 19.15 -8.82 15.74
N TYR A 167 19.68 -7.82 15.05
CA TYR A 167 19.29 -6.42 15.16
C TYR A 167 18.56 -5.99 13.89
N VAL A 168 17.34 -5.48 14.04
CA VAL A 168 16.50 -5.00 12.94
C VAL A 168 16.72 -3.50 12.82
N VAL A 169 17.32 -3.09 11.70
CA VAL A 169 17.85 -1.73 11.51
C VAL A 169 17.28 -1.15 10.22
N PRO A 170 16.63 0.03 10.25
CA PRO A 170 16.12 0.65 9.03
C PRO A 170 17.24 1.35 8.23
N PHE A 171 17.00 1.59 6.93
CA PHE A 171 17.84 2.45 6.07
C PHE A 171 19.30 2.00 5.84
N VAL A 172 19.55 0.71 6.01
CA VAL A 172 20.85 0.07 5.78
C VAL A 172 20.76 -0.97 4.66
N ALA A 173 21.90 -1.31 4.08
CA ALA A 173 22.05 -2.34 3.06
C ALA A 173 22.96 -3.48 3.55
N PRO A 174 22.83 -4.71 2.99
CA PRO A 174 23.76 -5.80 3.29
C PRO A 174 25.22 -5.39 3.02
N GLY A 175 26.10 -5.73 3.97
CA GLY A 175 27.50 -5.34 4.00
C GLY A 175 27.76 -3.99 4.68
N ASP A 176 26.75 -3.19 5.03
CA ASP A 176 26.95 -1.97 5.82
C ASP A 176 27.44 -2.33 7.23
N VAL A 177 28.42 -1.56 7.73
CA VAL A 177 28.65 -1.42 9.17
C VAL A 177 27.97 -0.12 9.59
N ALA A 178 26.93 -0.22 10.43
CA ALA A 178 26.10 0.91 10.82
C ALA A 178 26.19 1.17 12.33
N LYS A 179 26.25 2.45 12.70
CA LYS A 179 26.04 2.90 14.06
C LYS A 179 24.54 3.02 14.31
N VAL A 180 24.06 2.35 15.34
CA VAL A 180 22.62 2.24 15.65
C VAL A 180 22.37 2.47 17.13
N LYS A 181 21.14 2.88 17.46
CA LYS A 181 20.67 3.00 18.84
C LYS A 181 19.71 1.88 19.16
N VAL A 182 20.05 1.00 20.09
CA VAL A 182 19.16 -0.09 20.53
C VAL A 182 17.91 0.50 21.16
N ILE A 183 16.72 0.08 20.75
CA ILE A 183 15.45 0.61 21.28
C ILE A 183 14.76 -0.40 22.18
N ARG A 184 14.64 -1.65 21.73
CA ARG A 184 13.89 -2.68 22.44
C ARG A 184 14.35 -4.07 22.04
N HIS A 185 14.47 -4.95 23.02
CA HIS A 185 14.72 -6.37 22.81
C HIS A 185 13.41 -7.16 22.75
N PHE A 186 13.42 -8.21 21.94
CA PHE A 186 12.38 -9.24 21.82
C PHE A 186 13.06 -10.61 22.06
N PRO A 187 13.31 -10.97 23.34
CA PRO A 187 14.15 -12.13 23.67
C PRO A 187 13.56 -13.46 23.20
N SER A 188 12.23 -13.62 23.26
CA SER A 188 11.52 -14.82 22.79
C SER A 188 11.72 -15.08 21.29
N GLU A 189 11.84 -14.02 20.51
CA GLU A 189 11.98 -14.06 19.06
C GLU A 189 13.43 -13.88 18.59
N SER A 190 14.37 -13.72 19.53
CA SER A 190 15.80 -13.54 19.29
C SER A 190 16.17 -12.34 18.40
N TYR A 191 15.39 -11.25 18.46
CA TYR A 191 15.72 -10.00 17.75
C TYR A 191 15.60 -8.75 18.62
N SER A 192 16.20 -7.66 18.15
CA SER A 192 16.19 -6.35 18.79
C SER A 192 15.88 -5.29 17.75
N MET A 193 15.02 -4.33 18.08
CA MET A 193 14.76 -3.17 17.22
C MET A 193 15.79 -2.08 17.53
N ALA A 194 16.37 -1.49 16.49
CA ALA A 194 17.31 -0.38 16.62
C ALA A 194 16.95 0.77 15.68
N ASP A 195 17.18 2.00 16.15
CA ASP A 195 17.11 3.20 15.32
C ASP A 195 18.44 3.37 14.58
N TYR A 196 18.36 3.72 13.31
CA TYR A 196 19.52 4.10 12.49
C TYR A 196 20.10 5.44 12.97
N LEU A 197 21.43 5.55 13.06
CA LEU A 197 22.13 6.82 13.29
C LEU A 197 22.99 7.21 12.09
N SER A 198 23.89 6.33 11.66
CA SER A 198 24.78 6.58 10.52
C SER A 198 25.38 5.28 9.98
N VAL A 199 25.78 5.26 8.71
CA VAL A 199 26.69 4.24 8.19
C VAL A 199 28.14 4.62 8.52
N VAL A 200 28.88 3.70 9.14
CA VAL A 200 30.31 3.84 9.45
C VAL A 200 31.14 3.40 8.25
N THR A 201 30.83 2.21 7.70
CA THR A 201 31.44 1.68 6.48
C THR A 201 30.34 1.24 5.52
N PRO A 202 30.22 1.82 4.31
CA PRO A 202 29.22 1.42 3.35
C PRO A 202 29.54 0.05 2.75
N GLY A 203 28.53 -0.82 2.68
CA GLY A 203 28.58 -2.08 1.97
C GLY A 203 28.55 -1.89 0.44
N PRO A 204 28.82 -2.96 -0.33
CA PRO A 204 28.93 -2.87 -1.78
C PRO A 204 27.62 -2.50 -2.49
N LEU A 205 26.48 -2.71 -1.84
CA LEU A 205 25.15 -2.42 -2.39
C LEU A 205 24.68 -0.98 -2.11
N ARG A 206 25.38 -0.23 -1.24
CA ARG A 206 24.99 1.12 -0.84
C ARG A 206 25.62 2.18 -1.74
N ASP A 207 24.79 3.06 -2.30
CA ASP A 207 25.21 4.29 -2.96
C ASP A 207 24.26 5.43 -2.60
N ASP A 208 24.72 6.34 -1.74
CA ASP A 208 23.92 7.47 -1.28
C ASP A 208 23.74 8.56 -2.36
N THR A 209 24.48 8.52 -3.48
CA THR A 209 24.27 9.46 -4.59
C THR A 209 22.93 9.25 -5.31
N ARG A 210 22.28 8.08 -5.11
CA ARG A 210 20.94 7.76 -5.63
C ARG A 210 19.81 8.34 -4.79
N VAL A 211 20.10 8.78 -3.56
CA VAL A 211 19.10 9.26 -2.62
C VAL A 211 18.58 10.64 -3.04
N ASN A 212 17.37 10.65 -3.61
CA ASN A 212 16.71 11.89 -4.06
C ASN A 212 15.90 12.61 -2.99
N CYS A 213 15.69 12.00 -1.81
CA CYS A 213 14.93 12.59 -0.72
C CYS A 213 15.82 12.95 0.46
N LYS A 214 15.91 14.22 0.82
CA LYS A 214 16.68 14.68 2.00
C LYS A 214 16.15 14.17 3.35
N TYR A 215 14.93 13.60 3.38
CA TYR A 215 14.31 12.99 4.55
C TYR A 215 14.48 11.47 4.59
N PHE A 216 15.11 10.88 3.58
CA PHE A 216 15.55 9.49 3.64
C PHE A 216 16.45 9.31 4.86
N THR A 217 16.35 8.17 5.55
CA THR A 217 16.87 7.88 6.91
C THR A 217 16.03 8.37 8.10
N GLN A 218 14.96 9.12 7.87
CA GLN A 218 14.05 9.56 8.94
C GLN A 218 12.59 9.24 8.63
N CYS A 219 12.12 9.59 7.44
CA CYS A 219 10.74 9.37 7.02
C CYS A 219 10.41 7.86 6.94
N SER A 220 9.23 7.46 7.39
CA SER A 220 8.75 6.07 7.31
C SER A 220 8.37 5.60 5.90
N GLY A 221 8.39 6.47 4.89
CA GLY A 221 7.82 6.21 3.57
C GLY A 221 8.67 5.31 2.65
N CYS A 222 9.98 5.51 2.59
CA CYS A 222 10.89 4.79 1.68
C CYS A 222 11.96 4.03 2.47
N GLN A 223 12.38 2.87 1.98
CA GLN A 223 13.40 2.02 2.62
C GLN A 223 14.67 1.89 1.78
N PHE A 224 14.60 2.03 0.45
CA PHE A 224 15.62 1.50 -0.47
C PHE A 224 16.31 2.53 -1.37
N GLN A 225 16.22 3.85 -1.10
CA GLN A 225 16.74 4.87 -2.02
C GLN A 225 18.26 4.79 -2.27
N MET A 226 19.01 4.11 -1.40
CA MET A 226 20.45 3.88 -1.56
C MET A 226 20.80 2.65 -2.41
N LEU A 227 19.82 1.77 -2.70
CA LEU A 227 20.03 0.56 -3.51
C LEU A 227 19.82 0.87 -4.99
N ASP A 228 20.62 0.26 -5.86
CA ASP A 228 20.31 0.26 -7.29
C ASP A 228 18.97 -0.44 -7.56
N TYR A 229 18.30 -0.06 -8.64
CA TYR A 229 16.95 -0.52 -8.90
C TYR A 229 16.88 -2.03 -9.17
N GLY A 230 17.91 -2.62 -9.80
CA GLY A 230 17.98 -4.06 -10.05
C GLY A 230 18.01 -4.85 -8.73
N THR A 231 18.80 -4.40 -7.76
CA THR A 231 18.83 -4.98 -6.41
C THR A 231 17.48 -4.84 -5.70
N GLN A 232 16.75 -3.75 -5.88
CA GLN A 232 15.39 -3.61 -5.32
C GLN A 232 14.44 -4.67 -5.91
N LEU A 233 14.47 -4.88 -7.22
CA LEU A 233 13.63 -5.88 -7.91
C LEU A 233 14.00 -7.31 -7.51
N ALA A 234 15.30 -7.61 -7.42
CA ALA A 234 15.79 -8.90 -6.96
C ALA A 234 15.36 -9.17 -5.51
N HIS A 235 15.50 -8.19 -4.61
CA HIS A 235 15.02 -8.33 -3.23
C HIS A 235 13.51 -8.61 -3.18
N LYS A 236 12.70 -7.86 -3.96
CA LYS A 236 11.25 -8.09 -4.04
C LYS A 236 10.88 -9.47 -4.57
N ARG A 237 11.68 -10.05 -5.48
CA ARG A 237 11.51 -11.44 -5.92
C ARG A 237 11.68 -12.39 -4.74
N THR A 238 12.74 -12.20 -3.94
CA THR A 238 12.98 -13.02 -2.75
C THR A 238 11.84 -12.92 -1.72
N ILE A 239 11.15 -11.78 -1.63
CA ILE A 239 9.99 -11.61 -0.73
C ILE A 239 8.86 -12.56 -1.14
N VAL A 240 8.57 -12.67 -2.44
CA VAL A 240 7.56 -13.60 -2.97
C VAL A 240 7.99 -15.04 -2.73
N GLU A 241 9.25 -15.39 -3.00
CA GLU A 241 9.78 -16.74 -2.74
C GLU A 241 9.64 -17.14 -1.27
N LYS A 242 10.07 -16.27 -0.36
CA LYS A 242 9.94 -16.48 1.09
C LYS A 242 8.48 -16.56 1.52
N ALA A 243 7.60 -15.77 0.91
CA ALA A 243 6.17 -15.83 1.21
C ALA A 243 5.59 -17.22 0.92
N TYR A 244 5.85 -17.78 -0.27
CA TYR A 244 5.37 -19.11 -0.62
C TYR A 244 6.06 -20.20 0.20
N ARG A 245 7.37 -20.08 0.44
CA ARG A 245 8.11 -21.03 1.30
C ARG A 245 7.54 -21.12 2.71
N ASN A 246 7.24 -19.99 3.32
CA ASN A 246 6.94 -19.92 4.76
C ASN A 246 5.44 -19.96 5.07
N PHE A 247 4.57 -19.50 4.16
CA PHE A 247 3.14 -19.30 4.47
C PHE A 247 2.19 -20.11 3.61
N SER A 248 2.64 -20.71 2.49
CA SER A 248 1.74 -21.50 1.63
C SER A 248 1.32 -22.82 2.26
N ASN A 249 2.14 -23.42 3.14
CA ASN A 249 1.96 -24.78 3.64
C ASN A 249 1.84 -25.81 2.50
N LEU A 250 2.61 -25.63 1.43
CA LEU A 250 2.72 -26.55 0.30
C LEU A 250 4.06 -27.28 0.30
N ASN A 251 4.11 -28.45 -0.33
CA ASN A 251 5.39 -29.05 -0.70
C ASN A 251 6.10 -28.09 -1.69
N PRO A 252 7.39 -27.76 -1.50
CA PRO A 252 8.15 -26.93 -2.43
C PRO A 252 8.05 -27.35 -3.91
N GLU A 253 7.88 -28.64 -4.19
CA GLU A 253 7.72 -29.15 -5.56
C GLU A 253 6.42 -28.69 -6.25
N LEU A 254 5.41 -28.28 -5.48
CA LEU A 254 4.15 -27.74 -6.00
C LEU A 254 4.19 -26.22 -6.24
N VAL A 255 5.27 -25.56 -5.83
CA VAL A 255 5.46 -24.13 -5.99
C VAL A 255 6.41 -23.90 -7.17
N PRO A 256 5.95 -23.34 -8.29
CA PRO A 256 6.83 -23.05 -9.42
C PRO A 256 7.85 -21.98 -9.05
N GLU A 257 8.91 -21.88 -9.86
CA GLU A 257 9.88 -20.79 -9.72
C GLU A 257 9.17 -19.44 -9.84
N VAL A 258 9.48 -18.54 -8.91
CA VAL A 258 9.00 -17.16 -8.94
C VAL A 258 9.74 -16.42 -10.05
N ALA A 259 9.02 -15.84 -11.01
CA ALA A 259 9.62 -15.07 -12.10
C ALA A 259 10.26 -13.76 -11.59
N GLU A 260 11.12 -13.16 -12.41
CA GLU A 260 11.71 -11.85 -12.13
C GLU A 260 10.65 -10.78 -11.85
N THR A 261 10.90 -9.95 -10.82
CA THR A 261 9.98 -8.86 -10.47
C THR A 261 9.90 -7.85 -11.62
N ILE A 262 8.68 -7.56 -12.07
CA ILE A 262 8.43 -6.59 -13.13
C ILE A 262 8.50 -5.18 -12.53
N GLY A 263 9.47 -4.40 -13.02
CA GLY A 263 9.73 -3.04 -12.54
C GLY A 263 8.70 -2.01 -13.00
N SER A 264 8.59 -0.92 -12.23
CA SER A 264 7.85 0.27 -12.62
C SER A 264 8.59 1.06 -13.70
N PRO A 265 7.89 1.62 -14.69
CA PRO A 265 8.49 2.57 -15.62
C PRO A 265 9.05 3.83 -14.94
N LEU A 266 8.49 4.24 -13.80
CA LEU A 266 8.93 5.40 -13.03
C LEU A 266 9.31 5.02 -11.60
N GLN A 267 10.55 5.31 -11.20
CA GLN A 267 11.06 5.05 -9.85
C GLN A 267 10.79 6.20 -8.86
N TYR A 268 10.54 7.40 -9.39
CA TYR A 268 10.17 8.63 -8.69
C TYR A 268 9.05 9.31 -9.48
N GLY A 269 8.35 10.27 -8.89
CA GLY A 269 7.27 10.97 -9.59
C GLY A 269 6.09 10.07 -10.00
N TYR A 270 5.95 8.88 -9.42
CA TYR A 270 4.94 7.89 -9.82
C TYR A 270 3.66 7.98 -9.00
N ARG A 271 3.74 8.52 -7.78
CA ARG A 271 2.71 8.37 -6.76
C ARG A 271 1.61 9.42 -6.91
N THR A 272 0.45 8.99 -7.37
CA THR A 272 -0.71 9.85 -7.68
C THR A 272 -1.53 10.26 -6.45
N LYS A 273 -1.25 9.67 -5.28
CA LYS A 273 -1.88 10.06 -4.01
C LYS A 273 -0.91 10.08 -2.84
N LEU A 274 -0.93 11.20 -2.13
CA LEU A 274 -0.27 11.38 -0.85
C LEU A 274 -1.29 11.81 0.20
N THR A 275 -1.03 11.44 1.45
CA THR A 275 -1.86 11.81 2.59
C THR A 275 -1.00 12.34 3.74
N PRO A 276 -0.29 13.47 3.58
CA PRO A 276 0.46 14.05 4.68
C PRO A 276 -0.48 14.48 5.79
N HIS A 277 0.02 14.54 7.01
CA HIS A 277 -0.76 14.86 8.20
C HIS A 277 0.01 15.76 9.14
N PHE A 278 -0.73 16.35 10.08
CA PHE A 278 -0.17 17.12 11.19
C PHE A 278 -0.91 16.82 12.49
N ASP A 279 -0.21 17.00 13.60
CA ASP A 279 -0.76 16.75 14.94
C ASP A 279 -1.65 17.90 15.43
N GLY A 280 -2.64 17.56 16.25
CA GLY A 280 -3.47 18.54 16.93
C GLY A 280 -2.77 19.16 18.15
N PRO A 281 -3.33 20.24 18.70
CA PRO A 281 -2.74 20.91 19.87
C PRO A 281 -2.61 19.94 21.06
N PRO A 282 -1.62 20.16 21.95
CA PRO A 282 -1.39 19.30 23.11
C PRO A 282 -2.66 19.10 23.94
N GLY A 283 -3.00 17.84 24.23
CA GLY A 283 -4.19 17.51 25.00
C GLY A 283 -5.52 17.53 24.23
N HIS A 284 -5.52 17.61 22.89
CA HIS A 284 -6.73 17.49 22.06
C HIS A 284 -7.58 16.22 22.34
N ASN A 285 -6.95 15.17 22.88
CA ASN A 285 -7.59 13.91 23.28
C ASN A 285 -8.20 13.91 24.69
N LYS A 286 -8.04 14.98 25.48
CA LYS A 286 -8.62 15.07 26.83
C LYS A 286 -10.09 15.48 26.73
N ARG A 287 -11.01 14.55 27.05
CA ARG A 287 -12.48 14.73 26.95
C ARG A 287 -13.08 15.91 27.72
N ASN A 288 -12.36 16.50 28.69
CA ASN A 288 -12.89 17.51 29.63
C ASN A 288 -12.22 18.89 29.55
N LYS A 289 -11.48 19.22 28.48
CA LYS A 289 -10.94 20.57 28.27
C LYS A 289 -11.50 21.22 26.99
N PRO A 290 -11.76 22.54 27.00
CA PRO A 290 -12.12 23.25 25.78
C PRO A 290 -10.99 23.07 24.75
N ARG A 291 -11.37 22.76 23.51
CA ARG A 291 -10.40 22.58 22.43
C ARG A 291 -9.84 23.95 22.05
N GLN A 292 -8.55 24.13 22.27
CA GLN A 292 -7.85 25.32 21.83
C GLN A 292 -7.44 25.16 20.37
N PRO A 293 -7.41 26.24 19.58
CA PRO A 293 -6.78 26.21 18.27
C PRO A 293 -5.27 26.01 18.34
N LEU A 294 -4.65 25.72 17.20
CA LEU A 294 -3.19 25.74 17.08
C LEU A 294 -2.65 27.16 17.30
N ASP A 295 -1.56 27.25 18.05
CA ASP A 295 -0.86 28.48 18.41
C ASP A 295 0.24 28.88 17.40
N ARG A 296 0.67 27.92 16.58
CA ARG A 296 1.64 28.10 15.49
C ARG A 296 1.32 27.19 14.31
N VAL A 297 1.95 27.48 13.18
CA VAL A 297 1.91 26.60 12.00
C VAL A 297 2.46 25.22 12.41
N PRO A 298 1.69 24.13 12.22
CA PRO A 298 2.14 22.81 12.60
C PRO A 298 3.15 22.25 11.60
N GLU A 299 3.94 21.28 12.03
CA GLU A 299 4.73 20.42 11.14
C GLU A 299 3.76 19.58 10.29
N VAL A 300 3.94 19.57 8.97
CA VAL A 300 3.08 18.85 8.03
C VAL A 300 3.93 17.86 7.25
N GLY A 301 3.58 16.57 7.30
CA GLY A 301 4.32 15.57 6.55
C GLY A 301 3.92 14.15 6.90
N PHE A 302 4.90 13.30 7.14
CA PHE A 302 4.70 11.88 7.43
C PHE A 302 5.38 11.50 8.74
N ASN A 303 5.07 10.33 9.29
CA ASN A 303 5.68 9.91 10.53
C ASN A 303 7.17 9.56 10.35
N VAL A 304 7.95 9.85 11.38
CA VAL A 304 9.31 9.32 11.54
C VAL A 304 9.25 7.78 11.64
N LYS A 305 10.19 7.06 11.02
CA LYS A 305 10.26 5.59 11.11
C LYS A 305 10.31 5.16 12.58
N GLY A 306 9.49 4.17 12.92
CA GLY A 306 9.38 3.61 14.27
C GLY A 306 8.62 4.49 15.28
N ARG A 307 8.23 5.73 14.95
CA ARG A 307 7.64 6.68 15.90
C ARG A 307 6.37 7.34 15.36
N ARG A 308 5.39 7.57 16.23
CA ARG A 308 4.16 8.33 15.90
C ARG A 308 4.39 9.83 16.09
N VAL A 309 5.42 10.35 15.44
CA VAL A 309 5.81 11.76 15.47
C VAL A 309 5.87 12.23 14.03
N VAL A 310 5.16 13.31 13.73
CA VAL A 310 5.18 13.92 12.40
C VAL A 310 6.56 14.52 12.14
N LEU A 311 7.10 14.24 10.95
CA LEU A 311 8.27 14.89 10.39
C LEU A 311 7.77 15.95 9.41
N ASP A 312 8.20 17.20 9.59
CA ASP A 312 7.88 18.26 8.63
C ASP A 312 8.56 17.97 7.29
N ILE A 313 7.75 17.79 6.25
CA ILE A 313 8.20 17.46 4.90
C ILE A 313 7.51 18.44 3.96
N GLU A 314 8.28 19.22 3.22
CA GLU A 314 7.78 20.19 2.25
C GLU A 314 7.59 19.61 0.84
N ASP A 315 8.31 18.54 0.53
CA ASP A 315 8.27 17.89 -0.77
C ASP A 315 8.54 16.38 -0.68
N CYS A 316 7.91 15.62 -1.57
CA CYS A 316 8.01 14.17 -1.61
C CYS A 316 8.34 13.72 -3.04
N PRO A 317 9.61 13.37 -3.36
CA PRO A 317 10.05 13.08 -4.72
C PRO A 317 9.37 11.89 -5.40
N ILE A 318 8.75 10.98 -4.64
CA ILE A 318 7.98 9.88 -5.20
C ILE A 318 6.58 10.30 -5.66
N GLY A 319 6.06 11.44 -5.20
CA GLY A 319 4.80 12.02 -5.64
C GLY A 319 4.90 12.61 -7.03
N THR A 320 3.84 12.53 -7.83
CA THR A 320 3.81 13.20 -9.14
C THR A 320 3.96 14.72 -8.97
N ASP A 321 4.40 15.42 -10.01
CA ASP A 321 4.58 16.88 -9.92
C ASP A 321 3.28 17.61 -9.61
N ALA A 322 2.13 17.13 -10.10
CA ALA A 322 0.83 17.67 -9.73
C ALA A 322 0.57 17.52 -8.22
N VAL A 323 0.82 16.34 -7.66
CA VAL A 323 0.68 16.09 -6.22
C VAL A 323 1.65 16.93 -5.40
N ARG A 324 2.90 17.12 -5.87
CA ARG A 324 3.92 17.96 -5.22
C ARG A 324 3.51 19.44 -5.24
N LEU A 325 2.94 19.94 -6.33
CA LEU A 325 2.33 21.27 -6.38
C LEU A 325 1.17 21.40 -5.39
N GLY A 326 0.31 20.38 -5.34
CA GLY A 326 -0.78 20.28 -4.35
C GLY A 326 -0.24 20.36 -2.92
N MET A 327 0.83 19.64 -2.60
CA MET A 327 1.47 19.68 -1.28
C MET A 327 1.93 21.08 -0.90
N LYS A 328 2.57 21.81 -1.82
CA LYS A 328 2.98 23.20 -1.62
C LYS A 328 1.77 24.11 -1.37
N ARG A 329 0.73 24.00 -2.21
CA ARG A 329 -0.53 24.76 -2.07
C ARG A 329 -1.18 24.54 -0.71
N GLU A 330 -1.28 23.28 -0.28
CA GLU A 330 -1.89 22.89 0.99
C GLU A 330 -1.11 23.40 2.20
N ARG A 331 0.23 23.30 2.16
CA ARG A 331 1.08 23.88 3.20
C ARG A 331 0.89 25.39 3.31
N SER A 332 0.82 26.11 2.18
CA SER A 332 0.54 27.56 2.18
C SER A 332 -0.85 27.90 2.70
N ARG A 333 -1.86 27.04 2.48
CA ARG A 333 -3.19 27.20 3.07
C ARG A 333 -3.14 27.02 4.59
N ILE A 334 -2.52 25.95 5.05
CA ILE A 334 -2.38 25.64 6.49
C ILE A 334 -1.60 26.75 7.20
N ALA A 335 -0.54 27.28 6.60
CA ALA A 335 0.22 28.39 7.18
C ALA A 335 -0.62 29.66 7.39
N ARG A 336 -1.65 29.90 6.56
CA ARG A 336 -2.58 31.02 6.71
C ARG A 336 -3.73 30.71 7.68
N GLU A 337 -4.13 29.45 7.77
CA GLU A 337 -5.38 29.03 8.42
C GLU A 337 -5.16 28.18 9.69
N PHE A 338 -3.93 27.98 10.17
CA PHE A 338 -3.62 27.06 11.28
C PHE A 338 -4.47 27.34 12.55
N GLY A 339 -4.76 28.63 12.82
CA GLY A 339 -5.59 29.07 13.94
C GLY A 339 -7.06 28.62 13.87
N ASN A 340 -7.50 27.99 12.76
CA ASN A 340 -8.84 27.39 12.63
C ASN A 340 -8.85 25.91 13.08
N TYR A 341 -7.69 25.28 13.23
CA TYR A 341 -7.60 23.86 13.53
C TYR A 341 -7.54 23.63 15.04
N THR A 342 -8.50 22.85 15.54
CA THR A 342 -8.59 22.43 16.95
C THR A 342 -8.24 20.96 17.17
N LYS A 343 -7.86 20.28 16.08
CA LYS A 343 -7.46 18.87 16.00
C LYS A 343 -6.42 18.71 14.89
N GLY A 344 -5.67 17.61 14.94
CA GLY A 344 -4.82 17.21 13.81
C GLY A 344 -5.69 16.82 12.62
N ALA A 345 -5.09 16.85 11.44
CA ALA A 345 -5.76 16.47 10.21
C ALA A 345 -4.84 15.69 9.27
N THR A 346 -5.45 14.87 8.43
CA THR A 346 -4.82 14.26 7.27
C THR A 346 -5.28 15.01 6.03
N ILE A 347 -4.33 15.47 5.25
CA ILE A 347 -4.55 16.25 4.03
C ILE A 347 -4.60 15.26 2.88
N LEU A 348 -5.66 15.28 2.09
CA LEU A 348 -5.72 14.51 0.85
C LEU A 348 -4.96 15.26 -0.24
N LEU A 349 -4.14 14.56 -1.00
CA LEU A 349 -3.56 15.05 -2.25
C LEU A 349 -3.75 13.95 -3.30
N ARG A 350 -4.60 14.16 -4.31
CA ARG A 350 -4.86 13.18 -5.38
C ARG A 350 -4.70 13.85 -6.74
N GLU A 351 -3.88 13.27 -7.61
CA GLU A 351 -3.81 13.68 -9.01
C GLU A 351 -5.16 13.45 -9.70
N SER A 352 -5.59 14.40 -10.52
CA SER A 352 -6.67 14.25 -11.49
C SER A 352 -6.17 14.69 -12.84
N THR A 353 -6.44 13.89 -13.87
CA THR A 353 -5.96 14.13 -15.23
C THR A 353 -7.13 14.47 -16.15
N LYS A 354 -7.02 15.57 -16.89
CA LYS A 354 -7.87 15.85 -18.05
C LYS A 354 -7.07 15.61 -19.33
N ARG A 355 -7.57 14.73 -20.20
CA ARG A 355 -6.90 14.33 -21.44
C ARG A 355 -7.57 15.00 -22.64
N TYR A 356 -6.74 15.54 -23.53
CA TYR A 356 -7.11 16.16 -24.78
C TYR A 356 -6.50 15.36 -25.94
N PRO A 357 -7.26 14.46 -26.59
CA PRO A 357 -6.76 13.67 -27.71
C PRO A 357 -6.29 14.54 -28.89
N LYS A 358 -5.15 14.20 -29.49
CA LYS A 358 -4.67 14.80 -30.74
C LYS A 358 -5.22 14.02 -31.92
N LYS A 359 -5.54 14.69 -33.04
CA LYS A 359 -5.87 13.99 -34.29
C LYS A 359 -4.63 13.27 -34.79
N VAL A 360 -4.59 11.95 -34.62
CA VAL A 360 -3.51 11.13 -35.16
C VAL A 360 -3.68 11.05 -36.68
N LEU A 361 -2.72 11.59 -37.43
CA LEU A 361 -2.59 11.35 -38.87
C LEU A 361 -2.07 9.91 -39.07
N GLY A 362 -2.98 8.94 -39.12
CA GLY A 362 -2.72 7.61 -39.70
C GLY A 362 -2.33 6.46 -38.75
N GLY A 363 -3.13 6.14 -37.73
CA GLY A 363 -2.97 4.89 -36.96
C GLY A 363 -4.23 4.46 -36.19
N ASP A 364 -4.65 3.20 -36.41
CA ASP A 364 -5.75 2.41 -35.83
C ASP A 364 -7.13 3.07 -35.63
N ALA A 365 -8.05 2.68 -36.52
CA ALA A 365 -9.44 3.15 -36.63
C ALA A 365 -10.31 2.99 -35.36
N ALA A 366 -9.85 2.31 -34.32
CA ALA A 366 -10.61 2.08 -33.09
C ALA A 366 -10.62 3.27 -32.11
N ALA A 367 -9.63 4.17 -32.19
CA ALA A 367 -9.62 5.41 -31.37
C ALA A 367 -10.33 6.58 -32.09
N ALA A 368 -10.42 6.53 -33.42
CA ALA A 368 -11.09 7.54 -34.23
C ALA A 368 -12.63 7.44 -34.21
N ALA A 369 -13.20 6.29 -33.80
CA ALA A 369 -14.63 6.03 -33.91
C ALA A 369 -15.49 6.55 -32.74
N ALA A 370 -14.89 6.89 -31.57
CA ALA A 370 -15.65 7.28 -30.37
C ALA A 370 -16.07 8.77 -30.32
N GLY A 371 -15.81 9.55 -31.36
CA GLY A 371 -15.99 11.02 -31.32
C GLY A 371 -16.40 11.66 -32.65
N ALA A 372 -17.05 10.93 -33.55
CA ALA A 372 -17.59 11.49 -34.78
C ALA A 372 -18.86 12.32 -34.50
N GLY A 373 -18.71 13.51 -33.91
CA GLY A 373 -19.83 14.45 -33.73
C GLY A 373 -19.66 15.57 -32.70
N GLN A 374 -18.60 15.59 -31.90
CA GLN A 374 -18.33 16.67 -30.94
C GLN A 374 -17.07 17.44 -31.33
N GLU A 375 -17.12 18.78 -31.32
CA GLU A 375 -15.92 19.61 -31.39
C GLU A 375 -14.95 19.11 -30.31
N GLN A 376 -13.78 18.61 -30.73
CA GLN A 376 -12.77 18.16 -29.78
C GLN A 376 -12.34 19.34 -28.94
N GLU A 377 -12.65 19.28 -27.64
CA GLU A 377 -12.18 20.25 -26.66
C GLU A 377 -10.65 20.34 -26.79
N GLN A 378 -10.12 21.55 -26.93
CA GLN A 378 -8.69 21.78 -27.02
C GLN A 378 -8.11 22.02 -25.62
N PRO A 379 -6.83 21.66 -25.39
CA PRO A 379 -6.18 22.01 -24.13
C PRO A 379 -6.10 23.54 -23.99
N PRO A 380 -6.11 24.07 -22.76
CA PRO A 380 -5.88 25.50 -22.52
C PRO A 380 -4.62 26.00 -23.22
N ALA A 381 -4.67 27.23 -23.75
CA ALA A 381 -3.53 27.85 -24.41
C ALA A 381 -2.34 28.00 -23.45
N GLU A 382 -2.63 28.43 -22.21
CA GLU A 382 -1.66 28.52 -21.12
C GLU A 382 -1.96 27.46 -20.06
N THR A 383 -0.91 26.82 -19.53
CA THR A 383 -1.05 25.85 -18.45
C THR A 383 -1.31 26.59 -17.14
N PRO A 384 -2.39 26.28 -16.39
CA PRO A 384 -2.62 26.86 -15.07
C PRO A 384 -1.40 26.68 -14.16
N SER A 385 -1.13 27.66 -13.29
CA SER A 385 0.05 27.63 -12.41
C SER A 385 0.05 26.49 -11.39
N ASP A 386 -1.11 25.88 -11.13
CA ASP A 386 -1.30 24.71 -10.26
C ASP A 386 -1.52 23.40 -11.05
N ALA A 387 -1.20 23.40 -12.34
CA ALA A 387 -1.34 22.25 -13.23
C ALA A 387 -0.02 21.87 -13.90
N ILE A 388 0.09 20.60 -14.26
CA ILE A 388 1.20 20.06 -15.05
C ILE A 388 0.67 19.63 -16.41
N ARG A 389 1.26 20.15 -17.48
CA ARG A 389 0.95 19.76 -18.86
C ARG A 389 1.95 18.71 -19.33
N VAL A 390 1.44 17.59 -19.82
CA VAL A 390 2.24 16.51 -20.40
C VAL A 390 1.77 16.29 -21.83
N ASP A 391 2.64 16.56 -22.79
CA ASP A 391 2.35 16.39 -24.20
C ASP A 391 2.94 15.06 -24.71
N THR A 392 2.11 14.25 -25.35
CA THR A 392 2.51 13.03 -26.07
C THR A 392 2.12 13.14 -27.55
N ASP A 393 2.50 12.14 -28.35
CA ASP A 393 2.13 12.08 -29.77
C ASP A 393 0.61 11.93 -29.97
N THR A 394 -0.07 11.25 -29.04
CA THR A 394 -1.50 10.91 -29.20
C THR A 394 -2.44 11.83 -28.43
N HIS A 395 -1.96 12.53 -27.41
CA HIS A 395 -2.79 13.40 -26.56
C HIS A 395 -1.96 14.39 -25.76
N THR A 396 -2.64 15.41 -25.23
CA THR A 396 -2.13 16.31 -24.19
C THR A 396 -2.87 16.02 -22.89
N ASP A 397 -2.16 15.73 -21.81
CA ASP A 397 -2.71 15.59 -20.47
C ASP A 397 -2.46 16.87 -19.66
N VAL A 398 -3.50 17.37 -18.99
CA VAL A 398 -3.41 18.43 -17.98
C VAL A 398 -3.74 17.81 -16.63
N LYS A 399 -2.77 17.82 -15.73
CA LYS A 399 -2.82 17.14 -14.43
C LYS A 399 -2.88 18.17 -13.31
N THR A 400 -3.83 18.01 -12.41
CA THR A 400 -4.02 18.87 -11.23
C THR A 400 -4.05 18.04 -9.96
N CYS A 401 -3.91 18.69 -8.80
CA CYS A 401 -4.08 18.02 -7.51
C CYS A 401 -5.38 18.45 -6.82
N LEU A 402 -6.19 17.46 -6.47
CA LEU A 402 -7.39 17.60 -5.67
C LEU A 402 -7.05 17.42 -4.18
N SER A 403 -7.62 18.27 -3.33
CA SER A 403 -7.48 18.17 -1.87
C SER A 403 -8.79 17.93 -1.12
N GLU A 404 -9.91 17.99 -1.83
CA GLU A 404 -11.24 17.82 -1.27
C GLU A 404 -11.66 16.36 -1.35
N ALA A 405 -12.10 15.79 -0.23
CA ALA A 405 -12.41 14.36 -0.15
C ALA A 405 -13.50 13.92 -1.14
N GLY A 406 -14.51 14.75 -1.37
CA GLY A 406 -15.64 14.46 -2.26
C GLY A 406 -15.42 14.83 -3.73
N ALA A 407 -14.29 15.45 -4.09
CA ALA A 407 -14.01 15.80 -5.49
C ALA A 407 -13.83 14.52 -6.32
N MET A 408 -14.24 14.55 -7.59
CA MET A 408 -14.05 13.42 -8.51
C MET A 408 -12.67 13.52 -9.17
N SER A 409 -11.82 12.54 -8.92
CA SER A 409 -10.55 12.35 -9.63
C SER A 409 -10.76 11.55 -10.91
N THR A 410 -9.98 11.90 -11.94
CA THR A 410 -9.99 11.26 -13.25
C THR A 410 -8.63 10.65 -13.56
N GLU A 411 -8.62 9.39 -14.00
CA GLU A 411 -7.41 8.62 -14.29
C GLU A 411 -7.56 7.84 -15.59
N TYR A 412 -6.43 7.65 -16.28
CA TYR A 412 -6.37 6.93 -17.55
C TYR A 412 -5.43 5.75 -17.45
N ILE A 413 -5.88 4.59 -17.94
CA ILE A 413 -5.07 3.38 -18.11
C ILE A 413 -5.11 3.00 -19.58
N GLY A 414 -4.08 3.39 -20.32
CA GLY A 414 -4.13 3.33 -21.78
C GLY A 414 -5.31 4.14 -22.32
N ARG A 415 -6.25 3.45 -23.01
CA ARG A 415 -7.50 4.04 -23.52
C ARG A 415 -8.62 4.14 -22.48
N TYR A 416 -8.50 3.43 -21.35
CA TYR A 416 -9.59 3.31 -20.39
C TYR A 416 -9.63 4.52 -19.45
N LEU A 417 -10.83 5.05 -19.23
CA LEU A 417 -11.11 6.22 -18.39
C LEU A 417 -11.79 5.78 -17.09
N PHE A 418 -11.24 6.20 -15.95
CA PHE A 418 -11.80 5.95 -14.63
C PHE A 418 -12.05 7.25 -13.89
N THR A 419 -13.21 7.37 -13.27
CA THR A 419 -13.57 8.47 -12.38
C THR A 419 -13.97 7.92 -11.02
N ASN A 420 -13.37 8.46 -9.96
CA ASN A 420 -13.59 8.01 -8.59
C ASN A 420 -13.53 9.19 -7.61
N PRO A 421 -14.26 9.16 -6.48
CA PRO A 421 -14.05 10.14 -5.42
C PRO A 421 -12.58 10.17 -4.98
N ALA A 422 -11.98 11.34 -4.81
CA ALA A 422 -10.54 11.49 -4.61
C ALA A 422 -10.03 10.79 -3.33
N ASN A 423 -10.89 10.64 -2.32
CA ASN A 423 -10.59 9.92 -1.10
C ASN A 423 -10.67 8.39 -1.25
N SER A 424 -11.40 7.88 -2.26
CA SER A 424 -11.57 6.45 -2.50
C SER A 424 -10.27 5.77 -2.93
N PHE A 425 -10.30 4.44 -2.96
CA PHE A 425 -9.16 3.64 -3.41
C PHE A 425 -9.12 3.58 -4.93
N PHE A 426 -7.96 3.87 -5.49
CA PHE A 426 -7.56 3.51 -6.83
C PHE A 426 -6.02 3.42 -6.82
N GLN A 427 -5.46 2.66 -7.76
CA GLN A 427 -4.04 2.37 -7.77
C GLN A 427 -3.21 3.66 -7.79
N ASN A 428 -2.11 3.68 -7.01
CA ASN A 428 -1.37 4.91 -6.74
C ASN A 428 -0.19 5.12 -7.70
N ASN A 429 0.07 4.19 -8.60
CA ASN A 429 1.16 4.26 -9.57
C ASN A 429 0.59 4.02 -10.97
N ASN A 430 0.23 5.11 -11.66
CA ASN A 430 -0.39 4.98 -12.98
C ASN A 430 0.60 4.56 -14.07
N SER A 431 1.90 4.73 -13.83
CA SER A 431 2.93 4.39 -14.82
C SER A 431 3.05 2.88 -15.05
N ILE A 432 2.88 2.05 -14.02
CA ILE A 432 2.99 0.59 -14.13
C ILE A 432 1.67 -0.08 -14.56
N LEU A 433 0.53 0.59 -14.41
CA LEU A 433 -0.79 0.00 -14.69
C LEU A 433 -0.94 -0.57 -16.10
N PRO A 434 -0.47 0.08 -17.19
CA PRO A 434 -0.53 -0.52 -18.52
C PRO A 434 0.23 -1.85 -18.61
N THR A 435 1.45 -1.91 -18.06
CA THR A 435 2.26 -3.14 -18.02
C THR A 435 1.58 -4.23 -17.19
N PHE A 436 1.05 -3.86 -16.02
CA PHE A 436 0.40 -4.77 -15.10
C PHE A 436 -0.92 -5.35 -15.64
N THR A 437 -1.81 -4.48 -16.13
CA THR A 437 -3.09 -4.91 -16.73
C THR A 437 -2.87 -5.66 -18.04
N GLY A 438 -1.87 -5.29 -18.83
CA GLY A 438 -1.44 -6.05 -20.01
C GLY A 438 -0.97 -7.47 -19.65
N TYR A 439 -0.11 -7.60 -18.62
CA TYR A 439 0.35 -8.90 -18.16
C TYR A 439 -0.81 -9.81 -17.73
N ILE A 440 -1.78 -9.27 -16.98
CA ILE A 440 -2.97 -10.01 -16.57
C ILE A 440 -3.82 -10.36 -17.79
N ARG A 441 -4.04 -9.41 -18.71
CA ARG A 441 -4.77 -9.66 -19.97
C ARG A 441 -4.17 -10.81 -20.77
N ASP A 442 -2.85 -10.93 -20.82
CA ASP A 442 -2.14 -11.97 -21.56
C ASP A 442 -2.24 -13.36 -20.89
N ARG A 443 -2.53 -13.42 -19.58
CA ARG A 443 -2.51 -14.66 -18.78
C ARG A 443 -3.83 -15.02 -18.12
N VAL A 444 -4.84 -14.16 -18.20
CA VAL A 444 -6.19 -14.43 -17.69
C VAL A 444 -6.85 -15.56 -18.50
N MET A 445 -6.45 -15.71 -19.77
CA MET A 445 -6.78 -16.88 -20.58
C MET A 445 -5.64 -17.90 -20.48
N PRO A 446 -5.93 -19.21 -20.48
CA PRO A 446 -4.90 -20.23 -20.54
C PRO A 446 -4.19 -20.20 -21.91
N PRO A 447 -3.01 -20.86 -22.01
CA PRO A 447 -2.33 -21.04 -23.29
C PRO A 447 -3.26 -21.61 -24.39
N ALA A 448 -2.92 -21.34 -25.65
CA ALA A 448 -3.72 -21.79 -26.79
C ALA A 448 -3.98 -23.30 -26.73
N GLY A 449 -5.25 -23.69 -26.85
CA GLY A 449 -5.71 -25.06 -26.69
C GLY A 449 -7.19 -25.12 -26.28
N PRO A 450 -7.77 -26.33 -26.15
CA PRO A 450 -9.21 -26.51 -25.93
C PRO A 450 -9.72 -25.84 -24.63
N ASN A 451 -8.85 -25.63 -23.65
CA ASN A 451 -9.20 -24.95 -22.40
C ASN A 451 -9.38 -23.44 -22.59
N ARG A 452 -8.69 -22.83 -23.56
CA ARG A 452 -8.82 -21.41 -23.88
C ARG A 452 -10.17 -21.11 -24.52
N ASP A 453 -10.57 -21.94 -25.47
CA ASP A 453 -11.81 -21.76 -26.22
C ASP A 453 -13.07 -22.01 -25.37
N ARG A 454 -12.91 -22.65 -24.21
CA ARG A 454 -13.98 -22.88 -23.23
C ARG A 454 -14.29 -21.65 -22.39
N ILE A 455 -13.32 -20.80 -22.08
CA ILE A 455 -13.54 -19.67 -21.17
C ILE A 455 -14.26 -18.55 -21.93
N LYS A 456 -15.42 -18.18 -21.43
CA LYS A 456 -16.29 -17.13 -21.99
C LYS A 456 -16.64 -16.04 -20.99
N TYR A 457 -16.48 -16.30 -19.70
CA TYR A 457 -16.97 -15.41 -18.64
C TYR A 457 -15.87 -15.03 -17.66
N LEU A 458 -15.96 -13.81 -17.13
CA LEU A 458 -15.09 -13.26 -16.09
C LEU A 458 -15.92 -12.92 -14.86
N ILE A 459 -15.41 -13.32 -13.70
CA ILE A 459 -15.83 -12.77 -12.41
C ILE A 459 -14.63 -12.05 -11.80
N ASP A 460 -14.81 -10.79 -11.45
CA ASP A 460 -13.82 -9.96 -10.77
C ASP A 460 -14.27 -9.77 -9.32
N ALA A 461 -13.68 -10.52 -8.40
CA ALA A 461 -14.01 -10.46 -6.99
C ALA A 461 -13.15 -9.41 -6.29
N TYR A 462 -13.79 -8.60 -5.44
CA TYR A 462 -13.22 -7.38 -4.85
C TYR A 462 -12.94 -6.32 -5.93
N SER A 463 -13.88 -6.17 -6.88
CA SER A 463 -13.67 -5.39 -8.10
C SER A 463 -13.43 -3.89 -7.87
N GLY A 464 -13.76 -3.37 -6.67
CA GLY A 464 -13.68 -1.94 -6.38
C GLY A 464 -14.45 -1.11 -7.41
N SER A 465 -13.74 -0.19 -8.07
CA SER A 465 -14.28 0.66 -9.14
C SER A 465 -14.19 0.06 -10.55
N GLY A 466 -13.92 -1.25 -10.64
CA GLY A 466 -14.03 -2.05 -11.85
C GLY A 466 -12.78 -2.11 -12.70
N LEU A 467 -11.57 -1.98 -12.11
CA LEU A 467 -10.31 -1.97 -12.86
C LEU A 467 -10.17 -3.17 -13.79
N PHE A 468 -10.20 -4.40 -13.26
CA PHE A 468 -10.03 -5.60 -14.07
C PHE A 468 -11.28 -5.91 -14.89
N THR A 469 -12.47 -5.77 -14.30
CA THR A 469 -13.73 -5.98 -15.02
C THR A 469 -13.76 -5.17 -16.33
N ILE A 470 -13.41 -3.87 -16.30
CA ILE A 470 -13.47 -2.98 -17.47
C ILE A 470 -12.31 -3.24 -18.44
N THR A 471 -11.07 -3.37 -17.93
CA THR A 471 -9.89 -3.53 -18.79
C THR A 471 -9.83 -4.89 -19.48
N LEU A 472 -10.49 -5.90 -18.92
CA LEU A 472 -10.54 -7.25 -19.46
C LEU A 472 -11.85 -7.57 -20.21
N ALA A 473 -12.89 -6.76 -20.08
CA ALA A 473 -14.23 -7.03 -20.63
C ALA A 473 -14.24 -7.46 -22.11
N SER A 474 -13.35 -6.90 -22.93
CA SER A 474 -13.27 -7.22 -24.37
C SER A 474 -12.81 -8.64 -24.69
N LEU A 475 -12.30 -9.39 -23.71
CA LEU A 475 -11.91 -10.79 -23.87
C LEU A 475 -13.05 -11.77 -23.62
N PHE A 476 -14.15 -11.32 -23.02
CA PHE A 476 -15.21 -12.18 -22.50
C PHE A 476 -16.56 -11.84 -23.12
N GLN A 477 -17.44 -12.83 -23.18
CA GLN A 477 -18.85 -12.63 -23.56
C GLN A 477 -19.63 -11.90 -22.45
N GLY A 478 -19.26 -12.14 -21.18
CA GLY A 478 -19.82 -11.45 -20.03
C GLY A 478 -18.81 -11.34 -18.89
N SER A 479 -18.75 -10.18 -18.25
CA SER A 479 -17.87 -9.86 -17.14
C SER A 479 -18.67 -9.28 -15.98
N THR A 480 -18.46 -9.80 -14.77
CA THR A 480 -19.16 -9.38 -13.57
C THR A 480 -18.18 -8.99 -12.47
N GLY A 481 -18.16 -7.70 -12.13
CA GLY A 481 -17.44 -7.20 -10.96
C GLY A 481 -18.28 -7.28 -9.69
N ILE A 482 -17.71 -7.78 -8.61
CA ILE A 482 -18.40 -7.95 -7.33
C ILE A 482 -17.58 -7.31 -6.21
N ASP A 483 -18.21 -6.43 -5.43
CA ASP A 483 -17.61 -5.79 -4.27
C ASP A 483 -18.67 -5.56 -3.18
N ILE A 484 -18.24 -5.48 -1.92
CA ILE A 484 -19.12 -5.16 -0.79
C ILE A 484 -19.44 -3.65 -0.72
N ALA A 485 -18.53 -2.80 -1.23
CA ALA A 485 -18.64 -1.36 -1.18
C ALA A 485 -19.57 -0.84 -2.29
N LYS A 486 -20.84 -0.56 -1.93
CA LYS A 486 -21.86 -0.02 -2.83
C LYS A 486 -21.39 1.22 -3.61
N ASP A 487 -20.75 2.17 -2.94
CA ASP A 487 -20.24 3.39 -3.56
C ASP A 487 -19.19 3.10 -4.64
N SER A 488 -18.36 2.07 -4.44
CA SER A 488 -17.36 1.63 -5.43
C SER A 488 -18.03 0.99 -6.64
N ILE A 489 -19.08 0.18 -6.42
CA ILE A 489 -19.89 -0.41 -7.49
C ILE A 489 -20.66 0.63 -8.31
N GLU A 490 -21.15 1.70 -7.68
CA GLU A 490 -21.74 2.83 -8.40
C GLU A 490 -20.72 3.55 -9.28
N CYS A 491 -19.50 3.73 -8.78
CA CYS A 491 -18.39 4.25 -9.59
C CYS A 491 -18.04 3.29 -10.73
N ALA A 492 -18.00 1.98 -10.47
CA ALA A 492 -17.71 0.97 -11.48
C ALA A 492 -18.72 0.97 -12.64
N ARG A 493 -20.02 1.09 -12.33
CA ARG A 493 -21.08 1.22 -13.35
C ARG A 493 -20.93 2.50 -14.18
N LYS A 494 -20.55 3.62 -13.56
CA LYS A 494 -20.26 4.87 -14.27
C LYS A 494 -19.03 4.71 -15.15
N ASN A 495 -17.97 4.08 -14.65
CA ASN A 495 -16.75 3.84 -15.39
C ASN A 495 -16.99 2.91 -16.60
N ALA A 496 -17.79 1.85 -16.47
CA ALA A 496 -18.15 1.02 -17.62
C ALA A 496 -18.87 1.82 -18.71
N LYS A 497 -19.81 2.70 -18.33
CA LYS A 497 -20.48 3.61 -19.27
C LYS A 497 -19.50 4.60 -19.93
N LEU A 498 -18.55 5.14 -19.18
CA LEU A 498 -17.49 6.03 -19.69
C LEU A 498 -16.52 5.33 -20.66
N ASN A 499 -16.52 4.00 -20.68
CA ASN A 499 -15.71 3.18 -21.58
C ASN A 499 -16.54 2.45 -22.63
N ASP A 500 -17.78 2.90 -22.87
CA ASP A 500 -18.71 2.34 -23.86
C ASP A 500 -18.96 0.83 -23.70
N LEU A 501 -18.93 0.32 -22.47
CA LEU A 501 -19.21 -1.08 -22.18
C LEU A 501 -20.70 -1.25 -21.82
N PRO A 502 -21.48 -2.01 -22.61
CA PRO A 502 -22.89 -2.26 -22.31
C PRO A 502 -23.04 -3.21 -21.13
N GLU A 503 -24.15 -3.11 -20.40
CA GLU A 503 -24.43 -3.94 -19.22
C GLU A 503 -24.55 -5.44 -19.55
N SER A 504 -24.88 -5.77 -20.81
CA SER A 504 -24.88 -7.15 -21.30
C SER A 504 -23.48 -7.78 -21.35
N GLN A 505 -22.43 -6.97 -21.44
CA GLN A 505 -21.04 -7.42 -21.47
C GLN A 505 -20.31 -7.17 -20.15
N CYS A 506 -20.62 -6.06 -19.46
CA CYS A 506 -19.92 -5.64 -18.24
C CYS A 506 -20.95 -5.17 -17.20
N ASN A 507 -21.13 -5.95 -16.13
CA ASN A 507 -22.06 -5.63 -15.05
C ASN A 507 -21.37 -5.67 -13.67
N PHE A 508 -22.04 -5.10 -12.67
CA PHE A 508 -21.49 -4.97 -11.32
C PHE A 508 -22.52 -5.23 -10.24
N LEU A 509 -22.13 -6.00 -9.23
CA LEU A 509 -22.97 -6.41 -8.12
C LEU A 509 -22.38 -5.96 -6.78
N ALA A 510 -23.21 -5.33 -5.96
CA ALA A 510 -22.85 -5.04 -4.57
C ALA A 510 -23.28 -6.23 -3.70
N ALA A 511 -22.35 -7.11 -3.33
CA ALA A 511 -22.63 -8.32 -2.58
C ALA A 511 -21.56 -8.59 -1.51
N ASP A 512 -21.98 -9.22 -0.42
CA ASP A 512 -21.06 -9.70 0.62
C ASP A 512 -20.38 -10.99 0.16
N ALA A 513 -19.13 -11.20 0.57
CA ALA A 513 -18.31 -12.35 0.18
C ALA A 513 -19.01 -13.71 0.39
N PRO A 514 -19.84 -13.93 1.45
CA PRO A 514 -20.62 -15.16 1.67
C PRO A 514 -21.74 -15.48 0.69
N GLN A 515 -22.10 -14.53 -0.17
CA GLN A 515 -23.16 -14.69 -1.17
C GLN A 515 -22.64 -14.48 -2.59
N LEU A 516 -21.32 -14.34 -2.75
CA LEU A 516 -20.68 -13.86 -3.99
C LEU A 516 -21.06 -14.73 -5.19
N PHE A 517 -21.01 -16.05 -5.04
CA PHE A 517 -21.33 -16.99 -6.12
C PHE A 517 -22.80 -17.40 -6.18
N LYS A 518 -23.65 -17.04 -5.22
CA LYS A 518 -25.07 -17.44 -5.25
C LYS A 518 -25.87 -16.73 -6.33
N GLN A 519 -25.43 -15.53 -6.72
CA GLN A 519 -26.08 -14.71 -7.74
C GLN A 519 -25.38 -14.80 -9.10
N VAL A 520 -24.27 -15.53 -9.17
CA VAL A 520 -23.52 -15.77 -10.41
C VAL A 520 -24.26 -16.82 -11.23
N THR A 521 -24.51 -16.51 -12.49
CA THR A 521 -25.20 -17.39 -13.44
C THR A 521 -24.25 -18.09 -14.42
N TYR A 522 -22.95 -17.80 -14.36
CA TYR A 522 -21.97 -18.34 -15.30
C TYR A 522 -21.58 -19.79 -14.99
N PRO A 523 -21.45 -20.67 -16.00
CA PRO A 523 -20.92 -22.01 -15.82
C PRO A 523 -19.46 -21.96 -15.36
N ALA A 524 -19.12 -22.72 -14.32
CA ALA A 524 -17.79 -22.75 -13.73
C ALA A 524 -16.68 -23.14 -14.73
N ASP A 525 -16.96 -24.13 -15.58
CA ASP A 525 -16.02 -24.63 -16.62
C ASP A 525 -15.70 -23.59 -17.71
N GLU A 526 -16.53 -22.55 -17.83
CA GLU A 526 -16.40 -21.48 -18.82
C GLU A 526 -15.98 -20.15 -18.18
N THR A 527 -15.60 -20.17 -16.89
CA THR A 527 -15.37 -18.96 -16.10
C THR A 527 -13.95 -18.88 -15.58
N VAL A 528 -13.37 -17.69 -15.66
CA VAL A 528 -12.17 -17.29 -14.89
C VAL A 528 -12.56 -16.34 -13.76
N VAL A 529 -11.92 -16.49 -12.61
CA VAL A 529 -12.09 -15.56 -11.47
C VAL A 529 -10.80 -14.77 -11.26
N VAL A 530 -10.88 -13.45 -11.33
CA VAL A 530 -9.84 -12.53 -10.85
C VAL A 530 -10.16 -12.16 -9.40
N ILE A 531 -9.15 -12.11 -8.53
CA ILE A 531 -9.29 -11.81 -7.11
C ILE A 531 -8.27 -10.73 -6.75
N ASP A 532 -8.72 -9.61 -6.18
CA ASP A 532 -7.84 -8.54 -5.67
C ASP A 532 -8.26 -8.13 -4.24
N PRO A 533 -8.01 -9.00 -3.23
CA PRO A 533 -8.53 -8.80 -1.89
C PRO A 533 -7.74 -7.73 -1.12
N PRO A 534 -8.28 -7.21 0.01
CA PRO A 534 -7.54 -6.33 0.90
C PRO A 534 -6.31 -7.03 1.50
N ARG A 535 -5.39 -6.28 2.12
CA ARG A 535 -4.12 -6.78 2.72
C ARG A 535 -4.22 -8.02 3.62
N LYS A 536 -5.38 -8.27 4.24
CA LYS A 536 -5.66 -9.45 5.08
C LYS A 536 -5.86 -10.75 4.27
N GLY A 537 -5.93 -10.66 2.95
CA GLY A 537 -6.28 -11.75 2.04
C GLY A 537 -7.78 -12.04 2.01
N CYS A 538 -8.13 -13.18 1.42
CA CYS A 538 -9.47 -13.74 1.42
C CYS A 538 -9.83 -14.28 2.81
N ASP A 539 -11.12 -14.29 3.13
CA ASP A 539 -11.61 -15.06 4.28
C ASP A 539 -11.90 -16.52 3.88
N ASN A 540 -11.97 -17.40 4.90
CA ASN A 540 -12.18 -18.82 4.69
C ASN A 540 -13.51 -19.13 3.97
N ASP A 541 -14.53 -18.31 4.17
CA ASP A 541 -15.84 -18.50 3.59
C ASP A 541 -15.83 -18.21 2.08
N PHE A 542 -15.14 -17.15 1.67
CA PHE A 542 -14.87 -16.86 0.26
C PHE A 542 -14.07 -17.99 -0.40
N LEU A 543 -12.97 -18.43 0.21
CA LEU A 543 -12.14 -19.52 -0.35
C LEU A 543 -12.93 -20.82 -0.50
N SER A 544 -13.78 -21.15 0.49
CA SER A 544 -14.65 -22.32 0.44
C SER A 544 -15.68 -22.22 -0.69
N GLN A 545 -16.28 -21.05 -0.89
CA GLN A 545 -17.20 -20.83 -2.00
C GLN A 545 -16.50 -20.87 -3.35
N LEU A 546 -15.28 -20.33 -3.48
CA LEU A 546 -14.50 -20.38 -4.71
C LEU A 546 -14.14 -21.82 -5.08
N LEU A 547 -13.74 -22.64 -4.11
CA LEU A 547 -13.49 -24.07 -4.31
C LEU A 547 -14.78 -24.81 -4.72
N ARG A 548 -15.92 -24.48 -4.10
CA ARG A 548 -17.22 -25.05 -4.44
C ARG A 548 -17.71 -24.64 -5.82
N PHE A 549 -17.54 -23.38 -6.20
CA PHE A 549 -17.88 -22.89 -7.54
C PHE A 549 -16.94 -23.53 -8.57
N GLY A 550 -15.65 -23.65 -8.24
CA GLY A 550 -14.65 -24.36 -9.02
C GLY A 550 -14.44 -23.78 -10.42
N PRO A 551 -14.18 -22.47 -10.58
CA PRO A 551 -13.91 -21.89 -11.88
C PRO A 551 -12.72 -22.56 -12.57
N ARG A 552 -12.69 -22.49 -13.90
CA ARG A 552 -11.63 -23.13 -14.68
C ARG A 552 -10.23 -22.60 -14.34
N ARG A 553 -10.16 -21.30 -14.04
CA ARG A 553 -8.91 -20.58 -13.81
C ARG A 553 -9.12 -19.50 -12.75
N VAL A 554 -8.07 -19.24 -11.98
CA VAL A 554 -8.06 -18.16 -10.98
C VAL A 554 -6.81 -17.31 -11.19
N VAL A 555 -6.98 -16.00 -11.25
CA VAL A 555 -5.88 -15.02 -11.22
C VAL A 555 -5.96 -14.27 -9.91
N TYR A 556 -5.00 -14.50 -9.02
CA TYR A 556 -4.96 -13.88 -7.71
C TYR A 556 -3.94 -12.73 -7.73
N VAL A 557 -4.43 -11.50 -7.54
CA VAL A 557 -3.66 -10.28 -7.35
C VAL A 557 -3.60 -9.95 -5.85
N SER A 558 -2.45 -9.49 -5.34
CA SER A 558 -2.34 -9.11 -3.93
C SER A 558 -1.22 -8.12 -3.63
N CYS A 559 -1.54 -7.10 -2.84
CA CYS A 559 -0.56 -6.20 -2.24
C CYS A 559 0.13 -6.76 -0.97
N ASN A 560 -0.25 -7.98 -0.55
CA ASN A 560 0.41 -8.73 0.51
C ASN A 560 0.63 -10.18 0.05
N VAL A 561 1.86 -10.49 -0.37
CA VAL A 561 2.21 -11.80 -0.91
C VAL A 561 2.22 -12.90 0.15
N HIS A 562 2.30 -12.57 1.44
CA HIS A 562 2.28 -13.55 2.54
C HIS A 562 0.87 -14.10 2.76
N THR A 563 -0.15 -13.24 2.76
CA THR A 563 -1.55 -13.68 2.83
C THR A 563 -2.00 -14.32 1.52
N GLN A 564 -1.49 -13.85 0.36
CA GLN A 564 -1.68 -14.53 -0.92
C GLN A 564 -1.15 -15.96 -0.88
N ALA A 565 0.09 -16.18 -0.41
CA ALA A 565 0.67 -17.51 -0.29
C ALA A 565 -0.19 -18.44 0.57
N ARG A 566 -0.68 -17.96 1.72
CA ARG A 566 -1.62 -18.70 2.58
C ARG A 566 -2.88 -19.12 1.82
N ASP A 567 -3.51 -18.17 1.12
CA ASP A 567 -4.78 -18.37 0.43
C ASP A 567 -4.63 -19.29 -0.79
N VAL A 568 -3.59 -19.08 -1.60
CA VAL A 568 -3.22 -19.98 -2.70
C VAL A 568 -2.93 -21.39 -2.18
N GLY A 569 -2.26 -21.50 -1.03
CA GLY A 569 -2.05 -22.79 -0.36
C GLY A 569 -3.35 -23.54 -0.06
N VAL A 570 -4.40 -22.83 0.35
CA VAL A 570 -5.74 -23.41 0.55
C VAL A 570 -6.32 -23.88 -0.79
N LEU A 571 -6.22 -23.09 -1.84
CA LEU A 571 -6.74 -23.44 -3.16
C LEU A 571 -6.05 -24.67 -3.77
N VAL A 572 -4.73 -24.79 -3.57
CA VAL A 572 -3.94 -25.92 -4.08
C VAL A 572 -4.26 -27.21 -3.32
N ARG A 573 -4.38 -27.15 -1.99
CA ARG A 573 -4.77 -28.32 -1.18
C ARG A 573 -6.23 -28.74 -1.39
N GLY A 574 -7.09 -27.80 -1.78
CA GLY A 574 -8.53 -28.01 -1.87
C GLY A 574 -9.20 -28.19 -0.51
N ASP A 575 -10.40 -28.76 -0.50
CA ASP A 575 -11.22 -29.01 0.69
C ASP A 575 -10.86 -30.30 1.47
N GLY A 576 -9.81 -31.02 1.03
CA GLY A 576 -9.33 -32.23 1.68
C GLY A 576 -9.99 -33.54 1.20
N GLY A 577 -10.89 -33.49 0.22
CA GLY A 577 -11.46 -34.66 -0.47
C GLY A 577 -11.08 -34.74 -1.96
N ASP A 578 -11.97 -35.33 -2.76
CA ASP A 578 -11.91 -35.35 -4.24
C ASP A 578 -12.52 -34.07 -4.86
N GLY A 579 -12.70 -33.02 -4.05
CA GLY A 579 -13.21 -31.73 -4.48
C GLY A 579 -12.23 -30.96 -5.38
N THR A 580 -12.64 -29.77 -5.79
CA THR A 580 -11.83 -28.87 -6.61
C THR A 580 -10.47 -28.61 -5.98
N LYS A 581 -9.40 -28.75 -6.78
CA LYS A 581 -8.03 -28.35 -6.45
C LYS A 581 -7.46 -27.52 -7.57
N TYR A 582 -6.42 -26.77 -7.25
CA TYR A 582 -5.70 -25.95 -8.20
C TYR A 582 -4.22 -26.31 -8.23
N GLU A 583 -3.59 -26.08 -9.38
CA GLU A 583 -2.14 -26.03 -9.52
C GLU A 583 -1.71 -24.59 -9.79
N ILE A 584 -0.50 -24.23 -9.36
CA ILE A 584 0.07 -22.91 -9.59
C ILE A 584 0.79 -22.93 -10.93
N GLU A 585 0.30 -22.17 -11.90
CA GLU A 585 0.93 -22.02 -13.22
C GLU A 585 2.13 -21.07 -13.15
N SER A 586 1.97 -19.91 -12.51
CA SER A 586 3.03 -18.92 -12.42
C SER A 586 2.88 -18.00 -11.22
N LEU A 587 4.02 -17.48 -10.76
CA LEU A 587 4.16 -16.51 -9.68
C LEU A 587 5.07 -15.37 -10.14
N VAL A 588 4.66 -14.12 -9.94
CA VAL A 588 5.49 -12.94 -10.27
C VAL A 588 5.19 -11.78 -9.32
N GLY A 589 6.21 -10.98 -9.03
CA GLY A 589 6.07 -9.70 -8.33
C GLY A 589 6.02 -8.52 -9.30
N PHE A 590 5.31 -7.46 -8.93
CA PHE A 590 5.31 -6.16 -9.58
C PHE A 590 5.71 -5.07 -8.60
N ASP A 591 6.56 -4.18 -9.06
CA ASP A 591 6.99 -3.04 -8.27
C ASP A 591 6.04 -1.84 -8.42
N PHE A 592 4.89 -1.89 -7.75
CA PHE A 592 3.99 -0.73 -7.68
C PHE A 592 4.56 0.43 -6.87
N PHE A 593 5.51 0.16 -5.97
CA PHE A 593 6.04 1.13 -5.02
C PHE A 593 7.57 1.09 -5.00
N PRO A 594 8.24 1.60 -6.06
CA PRO A 594 9.68 1.77 -6.06
C PRO A 594 10.17 2.54 -4.84
N GLN A 595 11.41 2.27 -4.42
CA GLN A 595 12.03 2.79 -3.20
C GLN A 595 11.45 2.23 -1.89
N THR A 596 10.51 1.29 -1.96
CA THR A 596 9.89 0.66 -0.78
C THR A 596 9.99 -0.86 -0.76
N GLY A 597 9.77 -1.46 0.41
CA GLY A 597 9.68 -2.92 0.60
C GLY A 597 8.44 -3.59 0.00
N HIS A 598 7.46 -2.83 -0.50
CA HIS A 598 6.21 -3.42 -0.99
C HIS A 598 6.37 -4.08 -2.36
N VAL A 599 5.75 -5.24 -2.52
CA VAL A 599 5.64 -5.99 -3.78
C VAL A 599 4.19 -6.39 -3.99
N GLU A 600 3.68 -6.17 -5.21
CA GLU A 600 2.36 -6.63 -5.63
C GLU A 600 2.52 -8.01 -6.30
N GLY A 601 1.90 -9.06 -5.78
CA GLY A 601 2.02 -10.41 -6.32
C GLY A 601 0.90 -10.77 -7.28
N VAL A 602 1.23 -11.47 -8.36
CA VAL A 602 0.25 -12.15 -9.23
C VAL A 602 0.53 -13.64 -9.23
N ALA A 603 -0.48 -14.42 -8.84
CA ALA A 603 -0.48 -15.87 -8.95
C ALA A 603 -1.56 -16.32 -9.92
N VAL A 604 -1.19 -17.17 -10.88
CA VAL A 604 -2.11 -17.72 -11.87
C VAL A 604 -2.29 -19.21 -11.58
N LEU A 605 -3.54 -19.63 -11.42
CA LEU A 605 -3.90 -20.98 -11.00
C LEU A 605 -4.83 -21.65 -12.00
N ASN A 606 -4.59 -22.93 -12.26
CA ASN A 606 -5.47 -23.77 -13.08
C ASN A 606 -6.18 -24.79 -12.22
N ARG A 607 -7.46 -25.03 -12.50
CA ARG A 607 -8.17 -26.12 -11.86
C ARG A 607 -7.59 -27.45 -12.35
N VAL A 608 -7.23 -28.33 -11.42
CA VAL A 608 -6.78 -29.69 -11.72
C VAL A 608 -7.96 -30.48 -12.28
N GLU A 609 -7.73 -31.20 -13.38
CA GLU A 609 -8.74 -32.12 -13.90
C GLU A 609 -8.72 -33.40 -13.06
N ASN A 610 -9.86 -33.72 -12.44
CA ASN A 610 -10.03 -35.01 -11.81
C ASN A 610 -10.07 -36.06 -12.93
N THR A 611 -9.03 -36.88 -13.04
CA THR A 611 -9.08 -38.09 -13.86
C THR A 611 -10.05 -39.03 -13.16
N ALA A 612 -11.24 -39.17 -13.75
CA ALA A 612 -12.27 -40.10 -13.31
C ALA A 612 -11.83 -41.56 -13.51
#